data_AF-A0A9W7CQ81-F1
#
_entry.id   AF-A0A9W7CQ81-F1
#
_cell.length_a   1.000
_cell.length_b   1.000
_cell.length_c   1.000
_cell.angle_alpha   90.00
_cell.angle_beta   90.00
_cell.angle_gamma   90.00
#
_symmetry.space_group_name_H-M   'P 1'
#
loop_
_entity.id
_entity.type
_entity.pdbx_description
1 polymer ?
#
loop_
_entity_poly.entity_id
_entity_poly.type
_entity_poly.pdbx_seq_one_letter_code
_entity_poly.pdbx_strand_id
1 'polypeptide(L)'
;MMQISDFDDEKNGLLLFKPLEYALDHFQISFIRDDSDVFRLKLFDPSIKDTRIIDLKDRKGHDVLTTERRGLLLNSVSRAKQACTFDMETTFGNLDGKPLVFTGLERPFYRCLNLQARVARMIALKKNRIDASYDFEDFWTEVSLDDKMEMFYRSFTEAL
;
A
#
# COMPACT_ATOMS: atom_id res chain seq x y z
N MET A 1 7.70 2.67 -17.40
CA MET A 1 8.98 2.96 -16.73
C MET A 1 8.87 4.33 -16.05
N MET A 2 8.66 4.35 -14.73
CA MET A 2 8.50 5.60 -13.96
C MET A 2 9.81 6.41 -13.92
N GLN A 3 9.70 7.74 -14.00
CA GLN A 3 10.84 8.65 -13.90
C GLN A 3 11.06 9.10 -12.45
N ILE A 4 12.30 9.49 -12.15
CA ILE A 4 12.81 9.85 -10.81
C ILE A 4 12.04 11.03 -10.18
N SER A 5 11.33 11.83 -10.97
CA SER A 5 10.49 12.94 -10.50
C SER A 5 9.23 12.52 -9.72
N ASP A 6 8.85 11.24 -9.77
CA ASP A 6 7.58 10.76 -9.20
C ASP A 6 7.71 10.21 -7.77
N PHE A 7 8.92 10.26 -7.21
CA PHE A 7 9.26 9.88 -5.82
C PHE A 7 8.78 10.89 -4.76
N ASP A 8 8.42 12.11 -5.16
CA ASP A 8 8.14 13.22 -4.24
C ASP A 8 6.68 13.26 -3.73
N ASP A 9 5.78 12.40 -4.23
CA ASP A 9 4.49 12.14 -3.58
C ASP A 9 4.66 11.02 -2.56
N GLU A 10 4.39 11.33 -1.28
CA GLU A 10 4.41 10.37 -0.17
C GLU A 10 3.75 9.05 -0.57
N LYS A 11 2.61 9.12 -1.25
CA LYS A 11 1.75 7.97 -1.57
C LYS A 11 2.34 7.06 -2.64
N ASN A 12 3.18 7.60 -3.52
CA ASN A 12 3.92 6.84 -4.52
C ASN A 12 5.15 6.16 -3.90
N GLY A 13 5.88 6.88 -3.04
CA GLY A 13 7.05 6.36 -2.32
C GLY A 13 6.68 5.34 -1.23
N LEU A 14 5.47 5.43 -0.66
CA LEU A 14 4.96 4.57 0.40
C LEU A 14 4.87 3.08 -0.04
N LEU A 15 4.44 2.80 -1.27
CA LEU A 15 4.44 1.41 -1.81
C LEU A 15 5.85 0.83 -1.99
N LEU A 16 6.88 1.68 -2.08
CA LEU A 16 8.30 1.29 -2.15
C LEU A 16 9.00 1.37 -0.78
N PHE A 17 8.27 1.73 0.27
CA PHE A 17 8.82 1.95 1.58
C PHE A 17 8.88 0.62 2.35
N LYS A 18 10.10 0.20 2.72
CA LYS A 18 10.34 -1.10 3.36
C LYS A 18 9.44 -1.39 4.58
N PRO A 19 9.12 -0.42 5.44
CA PRO A 19 8.12 -0.63 6.50
C PRO A 19 6.73 -1.02 6.01
N LEU A 20 6.21 -0.43 4.93
CA LEU A 20 4.90 -0.79 4.39
C LEU A 20 4.92 -2.14 3.68
N GLU A 21 5.98 -2.43 2.92
CA GLU A 21 6.22 -3.76 2.34
C GLU A 21 6.22 -4.82 3.45
N TYR A 22 6.99 -4.59 4.52
CA TYR A 22 7.03 -5.48 5.68
C TYR A 22 5.66 -5.66 6.31
N ALA A 23 4.93 -4.57 6.56
CA ALA A 23 3.61 -4.63 7.17
C ALA A 23 2.59 -5.38 6.28
N LEU A 24 2.69 -5.25 4.96
CA LEU A 24 1.89 -5.98 3.98
C LEU A 24 2.20 -7.48 4.00
N ASP A 25 3.49 -7.85 3.93
CA ASP A 25 3.97 -9.24 3.96
C ASP A 25 3.61 -9.96 5.26
N HIS A 26 3.51 -9.21 6.35
CA HIS A 26 3.17 -9.74 7.67
C HIS A 26 1.67 -9.63 8.00
N PHE A 27 0.85 -9.24 7.02
CA PHE A 27 -0.60 -9.14 7.12
C PHE A 27 -1.05 -8.17 8.23
N GLN A 28 -0.26 -7.13 8.48
CA GLN A 28 -0.57 -6.06 9.43
C GLN A 28 -1.39 -4.96 8.76
N ILE A 29 -1.18 -4.78 7.45
CA ILE A 29 -1.99 -3.92 6.59
C ILE A 29 -2.39 -4.69 5.32
N SER A 30 -3.34 -4.12 4.61
CA SER A 30 -3.70 -4.50 3.23
C SER A 30 -4.15 -3.28 2.45
N PHE A 31 -4.33 -3.47 1.15
CA PHE A 31 -5.00 -2.50 0.29
C PHE A 31 -6.35 -3.05 -0.12
N ILE A 32 -7.41 -2.29 0.19
CA ILE A 32 -8.79 -2.59 -0.22
C ILE A 32 -9.22 -1.60 -1.27
N ARG A 33 -10.22 -1.96 -2.06
CA ARG A 33 -10.88 -1.05 -3.00
C ARG A 33 -12.24 -0.68 -2.42
N ASP A 34 -12.59 0.60 -2.48
CA ASP A 34 -13.93 1.06 -2.17
C ASP A 34 -14.84 1.10 -3.42
N ASP A 35 -16.13 1.34 -3.20
CA ASP A 35 -17.14 1.54 -4.24
C ASP A 35 -16.80 2.62 -5.29
N SER A 36 -15.90 3.55 -4.97
CA SER A 36 -15.47 4.64 -5.86
C SER A 36 -14.28 4.26 -6.73
N ASP A 37 -13.89 2.98 -6.77
CA ASP A 37 -12.67 2.50 -7.45
C ASP A 37 -11.38 3.14 -6.90
N VAL A 38 -11.40 3.51 -5.62
CA VAL A 38 -10.25 4.08 -4.94
C VAL A 38 -9.66 3.02 -4.01
N PHE A 39 -8.38 2.72 -4.20
CA PHE A 39 -7.68 1.88 -3.26
C PHE A 39 -7.38 2.63 -1.98
N ARG A 40 -7.53 1.96 -0.85
CA ARG A 40 -7.25 2.48 0.47
C ARG A 40 -6.43 1.49 1.25
N LEU A 41 -5.50 1.99 2.06
CA LEU A 41 -4.85 1.16 3.06
C LEU A 41 -5.87 0.79 4.14
N LYS A 42 -5.88 -0.46 4.58
CA LYS A 42 -6.67 -0.93 5.72
C LYS A 42 -5.76 -1.57 6.75
N LEU A 43 -5.88 -1.14 8.01
CA LEU A 43 -5.08 -1.64 9.12
C LEU A 43 -5.71 -2.90 9.75
N PHE A 44 -4.99 -4.01 9.71
CA PHE A 44 -5.42 -5.29 10.29
C PHE A 44 -4.72 -5.65 11.61
N ASP A 45 -3.67 -4.92 11.97
CA ASP A 45 -2.99 -5.03 13.25
C ASP A 45 -3.04 -3.68 13.99
N PRO A 46 -4.06 -3.45 14.84
CA PRO A 46 -4.21 -2.16 15.53
C PRO A 46 -3.03 -1.82 16.46
N SER A 47 -2.20 -2.79 16.83
CA SER A 47 -1.04 -2.56 17.69
C SER A 47 0.02 -1.63 17.08
N ILE A 48 0.08 -1.53 15.75
CA ILE A 48 1.01 -0.63 15.06
C ILE A 48 0.38 0.72 14.70
N LYS A 49 -0.88 0.97 15.08
CA LYS A 49 -1.63 2.18 14.69
C LYS A 49 -0.87 3.47 14.99
N ASP A 50 -0.34 3.60 16.19
CA ASP A 50 0.37 4.81 16.63
C ASP A 50 1.89 4.75 16.33
N THR A 51 2.35 3.72 15.63
CA THR A 51 3.75 3.58 15.23
C THR A 51 4.01 4.44 14.00
N ARG A 52 5.03 5.30 14.07
CA ARG A 52 5.52 6.03 12.89
C ARG A 52 6.05 5.03 11.88
N ILE A 53 5.76 5.24 10.61
CA ILE A 53 6.12 4.28 9.56
C ILE A 53 7.64 4.05 9.54
N ILE A 54 8.42 5.11 9.74
CA ILE A 54 9.89 5.08 9.78
C ILE A 54 10.48 4.34 11.00
N ASP A 55 9.67 4.09 12.04
CA ASP A 55 10.09 3.43 13.29
C ASP A 55 9.54 2.00 13.41
N LEU A 56 8.97 1.44 12.33
CA LEU A 56 8.48 0.07 12.37
C LEU A 56 9.61 -0.90 12.72
N LYS A 57 9.34 -1.76 13.69
CA LYS A 57 10.24 -2.83 14.11
C LYS A 57 9.74 -4.18 13.64
N ASP A 58 10.68 -5.05 13.31
CA ASP A 58 10.39 -6.45 13.02
C ASP A 58 10.02 -7.20 14.31
N ARG A 59 9.64 -8.47 14.16
CA ARG A 59 9.27 -9.34 15.30
C ARG A 59 10.41 -9.60 16.29
N LYS A 60 11.66 -9.32 15.93
CA LYS A 60 12.85 -9.44 16.79
C LYS A 60 13.24 -8.11 17.43
N GLY A 61 12.51 -7.03 17.11
CA GLY A 61 12.76 -5.69 17.63
C GLY A 61 13.82 -4.90 16.85
N HIS A 62 14.23 -5.38 15.66
CA HIS A 62 15.12 -4.64 14.77
C HIS A 62 14.34 -3.65 13.92
N ASP A 63 14.92 -2.48 13.64
CA ASP A 63 14.30 -1.50 12.77
C ASP A 63 14.18 -2.06 11.35
N VAL A 64 12.96 -2.08 10.81
CA VAL A 64 12.69 -2.52 9.43
C VAL A 64 13.36 -1.56 8.44
N LEU A 65 13.38 -0.27 8.78
CA LEU A 65 14.16 0.73 8.08
C LEU A 65 15.48 0.95 8.81
N THR A 66 16.59 0.48 8.23
CA THR A 66 17.92 0.61 8.85
C THR A 66 18.30 2.06 9.08
N THR A 67 19.14 2.32 10.09
CA THR A 67 19.65 3.66 10.43
C THR A 67 20.29 4.37 9.23
N GLU A 68 21.05 3.63 8.40
CA GLU A 68 21.65 4.18 7.19
C GLU A 68 20.59 4.65 6.19
N ARG A 69 19.56 3.83 5.93
CA ARG A 69 18.47 4.18 5.01
C ARG A 69 17.62 5.32 5.56
N ARG A 70 17.40 5.37 6.87
CA ARG A 70 16.74 6.49 7.54
C ARG A 70 17.54 7.78 7.37
N GLY A 71 18.86 7.73 7.52
CA GLY A 71 19.76 8.85 7.26
C GLY A 71 19.71 9.32 5.81
N LEU A 72 19.68 8.40 4.85
CA LEU A 72 19.52 8.73 3.43
C LEU A 72 18.16 9.37 3.14
N LEU A 73 17.07 8.87 3.73
CA LEU A 73 15.74 9.47 3.62
C LEU A 73 15.75 10.90 4.15
N LEU A 74 16.22 11.11 5.38
CA LEU A 74 16.33 12.43 6.03
C LEU A 74 17.14 13.42 5.18
N ASN A 75 18.27 12.96 4.63
CA ASN A 75 19.12 13.77 3.77
C ASN A 75 18.45 14.09 2.43
N SER A 76 17.67 13.16 1.88
CA SER A 76 16.95 13.36 0.62
C SER A 76 15.80 14.34 0.79
N VAL A 77 14.99 14.19 1.84
CA VAL A 77 13.92 15.13 2.21
C VAL A 77 14.49 16.54 2.43
N SER A 78 15.60 16.66 3.16
CA SER A 78 16.23 17.97 3.43
C SER A 78 16.87 18.64 2.21
N ARG A 79 17.24 17.87 1.17
CA ARG A 79 17.92 18.36 -0.04
C ARG A 79 17.00 18.46 -1.26
N ALA A 80 15.76 18.00 -1.15
CA ALA A 80 14.80 18.05 -2.24
C ALA A 80 14.57 19.50 -2.67
N LYS A 81 14.77 19.79 -3.97
CA LYS A 81 14.52 21.12 -4.56
C LYS A 81 13.03 21.45 -4.63
N GLN A 82 12.20 20.42 -4.61
CA GLN A 82 10.75 20.50 -4.51
C GLN A 82 10.36 20.06 -3.10
N ALA A 83 9.31 20.64 -2.52
CA ALA A 83 8.87 20.26 -1.18
C ALA A 83 8.47 18.78 -1.19
N CYS A 84 9.33 17.92 -0.63
CA CYS A 84 8.97 16.55 -0.35
C CYS A 84 7.80 16.60 0.62
N THR A 85 6.66 16.05 0.22
CA THR A 85 5.45 16.10 1.03
C THR A 85 5.52 15.12 2.21
N PHE A 86 6.53 14.25 2.25
CA PHE A 86 6.69 13.16 3.24
C PHE A 86 6.81 13.66 4.67
N ASP A 87 5.72 13.59 5.42
CA ASP A 87 5.69 13.84 6.85
C ASP A 87 6.24 12.62 7.60
N MET A 88 7.42 12.80 8.20
CA MET A 88 8.09 11.79 9.01
C MET A 88 7.33 11.39 10.27
N GLU A 89 6.39 12.22 10.71
CA GLU A 89 5.50 11.91 11.82
C GLU A 89 4.29 11.07 11.39
N THR A 90 4.16 10.73 10.10
CA THR A 90 3.09 9.85 9.61
C THR A 90 3.14 8.48 10.28
N THR A 91 2.02 8.11 10.90
CA THR A 91 1.79 6.80 11.51
C THR A 91 0.98 5.87 10.61
N PHE A 92 0.93 4.58 10.93
CA PHE A 92 0.02 3.65 10.26
C PHE A 92 -1.46 4.04 10.42
N GLY A 93 -1.83 4.58 11.57
CA GLY A 93 -3.17 5.10 11.84
C GLY A 93 -3.54 6.30 10.97
N ASN A 94 -2.57 7.16 10.65
CA ASN A 94 -2.80 8.29 9.73
C ASN A 94 -3.11 7.81 8.30
N LEU A 95 -2.58 6.64 7.90
CA LEU A 95 -2.81 6.03 6.58
C LEU A 95 -4.05 5.13 6.50
N ASP A 96 -4.59 4.67 7.63
CA ASP A 96 -5.76 3.79 7.63
C ASP A 96 -6.97 4.49 6.97
N GLY A 97 -7.57 3.83 5.99
CA GLY A 97 -8.66 4.34 5.16
C GLY A 97 -8.26 5.46 4.18
N LYS A 98 -6.99 5.87 4.12
CA LYS A 98 -6.55 6.93 3.18
C LYS A 98 -6.50 6.40 1.75
N PRO A 99 -6.94 7.22 0.78
CA PRO A 99 -6.85 6.86 -0.63
C PRO A 99 -5.39 6.85 -1.09
N LEU A 100 -5.01 5.74 -1.70
CA LEU A 100 -3.77 5.63 -2.46
C LEU A 100 -3.91 6.41 -3.76
N VAL A 101 -2.81 7.04 -4.17
CA VAL A 101 -2.69 7.71 -5.45
C VAL A 101 -1.77 6.85 -6.30
N PHE A 102 -2.25 6.44 -7.47
CA PHE A 102 -1.41 5.79 -8.49
C PHE A 102 -1.16 6.81 -9.58
N THR A 103 0.10 7.15 -9.82
CA THR A 103 0.50 8.10 -10.86
C THR A 103 0.77 7.43 -12.21
N GLY A 104 0.79 6.09 -12.27
CA GLY A 104 0.90 5.31 -13.50
C GLY A 104 -0.40 4.60 -13.91
N LEU A 105 -0.45 4.14 -15.16
CA LEU A 105 -1.50 3.24 -15.66
C LEU A 105 -1.37 1.81 -15.07
N GLU A 106 -0.18 1.48 -14.56
CA GLU A 106 0.09 0.21 -13.90
C GLU A 106 -0.67 0.16 -12.57
N ARG A 107 -1.69 -0.70 -12.51
CA ARG A 107 -2.45 -0.97 -11.29
C ARG A 107 -2.17 -2.37 -10.79
N PRO A 108 -2.08 -2.58 -9.46
CA PRO A 108 -1.98 -3.91 -8.90
C PRO A 108 -3.20 -4.77 -9.27
N PHE A 109 -2.97 -6.05 -9.57
CA PHE A 109 -4.04 -7.00 -9.89
C PHE A 109 -5.06 -7.09 -8.75
N TYR A 110 -6.32 -6.73 -9.01
CA TYR A 110 -7.38 -6.64 -8.00
C TYR A 110 -7.57 -7.96 -7.24
N ARG A 111 -7.44 -9.10 -7.94
CA ARG A 111 -7.57 -10.43 -7.31
C ARG A 111 -6.47 -10.69 -6.30
N CYS A 112 -5.24 -10.30 -6.60
CA CYS A 112 -4.11 -10.48 -5.70
C CYS A 112 -4.28 -9.65 -4.43
N LEU A 113 -4.72 -8.39 -4.56
CA LEU A 113 -4.97 -7.52 -3.42
C LEU A 113 -6.16 -8.00 -2.58
N ASN A 114 -7.24 -8.44 -3.22
CA ASN A 114 -8.41 -8.96 -2.50
C ASN A 114 -8.07 -10.24 -1.75
N LEU A 115 -7.32 -11.15 -2.37
CA LEU A 115 -6.84 -12.36 -1.71
C LEU A 115 -5.96 -12.01 -0.50
N GLN A 116 -4.99 -11.10 -0.68
CA GLN A 116 -4.11 -10.66 0.41
C GLN A 116 -4.93 -10.04 1.55
N ALA A 117 -5.89 -9.16 1.25
CA ALA A 117 -6.75 -8.53 2.25
C ALA A 117 -7.61 -9.54 3.01
N ARG A 118 -8.14 -10.56 2.33
CA ARG A 118 -8.94 -11.62 2.96
C ARG A 118 -8.10 -12.49 3.89
N VAL A 119 -6.89 -12.85 3.45
CA VAL A 119 -5.94 -13.58 4.29
C VAL A 119 -5.54 -12.75 5.51
N ALA A 120 -5.29 -11.45 5.33
CA ALA A 120 -4.93 -10.57 6.43
C ALA A 120 -6.05 -10.45 7.46
N ARG A 121 -7.30 -10.24 7.01
CA ARG A 121 -8.47 -10.25 7.88
C ARG A 121 -8.64 -11.57 8.63
N MET A 122 -8.52 -12.71 7.94
CA MET A 122 -8.62 -14.03 8.57
C MET A 122 -7.57 -14.22 9.67
N ILE A 123 -6.32 -13.81 9.42
CA ILE A 123 -5.24 -13.87 10.41
C ILE A 123 -5.52 -12.94 11.58
N ALA A 124 -6.00 -11.72 11.31
CA ALA A 124 -6.31 -10.74 12.34
C ALA A 124 -7.46 -11.20 13.25
N LEU A 125 -8.53 -11.78 12.68
CA LEU A 125 -9.62 -12.41 13.44
C LEU A 125 -9.12 -13.56 14.30
N LYS A 126 -8.32 -14.48 13.73
CA LYS A 126 -7.75 -15.62 14.47
C LYS A 126 -6.88 -15.17 15.65
N LYS A 127 -6.24 -14.00 15.55
CA LYS A 127 -5.42 -13.39 16.59
C LYS A 127 -6.21 -12.47 17.52
N ASN A 128 -7.54 -12.36 17.38
CA ASN A 128 -8.39 -11.43 18.13
C ASN A 128 -7.92 -9.97 18.04
N ARG A 129 -7.33 -9.57 16.90
CA ARG A 129 -6.83 -8.19 16.68
C ARG A 129 -7.94 -7.25 16.22
N ILE A 130 -8.94 -7.80 15.55
CA ILE A 130 -10.10 -7.10 15.03
C ILE A 130 -11.34 -7.94 15.35
N ASP A 131 -12.50 -7.32 15.29
CA ASP A 131 -13.78 -8.00 15.40
C ASP A 131 -14.34 -8.38 14.02
N ALA A 132 -15.38 -9.22 13.99
CA ALA A 132 -15.98 -9.71 12.75
C ALA A 132 -16.65 -8.61 11.92
N SER A 133 -17.09 -7.51 12.53
CA SER A 133 -17.66 -6.36 11.79
C SER A 133 -16.59 -5.54 11.07
N TYR A 134 -15.31 -5.71 11.41
CA TYR A 134 -14.18 -5.12 10.69
C TYR A 134 -13.97 -5.85 9.35
N ASP A 135 -14.82 -5.52 8.38
CA ASP A 135 -14.86 -6.14 7.05
C ASP A 135 -14.61 -5.11 5.94
N PHE A 136 -14.55 -5.60 4.70
CA PHE A 136 -14.43 -4.79 3.50
C PHE A 136 -15.11 -5.50 2.33
N GLU A 137 -15.46 -4.74 1.31
CA GLU A 137 -16.23 -5.24 0.18
C GLU A 137 -15.43 -6.23 -0.66
N ASP A 138 -16.15 -7.13 -1.34
CA ASP A 138 -15.52 -8.06 -2.26
C ASP A 138 -15.22 -7.39 -3.60
N PHE A 139 -13.95 -7.28 -3.96
CA PHE A 139 -13.52 -6.71 -5.24
C PHE A 139 -12.83 -7.75 -6.15
N TRP A 140 -13.29 -9.01 -6.11
CA TRP A 140 -12.80 -10.14 -6.91
C TRP A 140 -13.02 -10.01 -8.42
N THR A 141 -13.92 -9.12 -8.85
CA THR A 141 -14.34 -8.95 -10.25
C THR A 141 -13.36 -8.08 -11.03
N GLU A 142 -12.19 -8.65 -11.31
CA GLU A 142 -11.28 -8.13 -12.33
C GLU A 142 -12.01 -8.10 -13.67
N VAL A 143 -12.34 -6.88 -14.11
CA VAL A 143 -12.61 -6.51 -15.50
C VAL A 143 -13.99 -7.02 -15.96
N SER A 144 -14.87 -6.09 -16.36
CA SER A 144 -16.14 -6.46 -16.99
C SER A 144 -15.86 -7.33 -18.21
N LEU A 145 -16.83 -8.13 -18.66
CA LEU A 145 -16.61 -8.92 -19.89
C LEU A 145 -16.20 -8.01 -21.05
N ASP A 146 -16.78 -6.80 -21.11
CA ASP A 146 -16.51 -5.80 -22.14
C ASP A 146 -15.06 -5.29 -22.08
N ASP A 147 -14.56 -4.96 -20.89
CA ASP A 147 -13.18 -4.52 -20.71
C ASP A 147 -12.18 -5.66 -21.02
N LYS A 148 -12.55 -6.93 -20.77
CA LYS A 148 -11.71 -8.11 -21.15
C LYS A 148 -11.65 -8.26 -22.65
N MET A 149 -12.79 -8.08 -23.32
CA MET A 149 -12.87 -8.12 -24.77
C MET A 149 -12.08 -6.98 -25.40
N GLU A 150 -12.14 -5.77 -24.84
CA GLU A 150 -11.36 -4.63 -25.32
C GLU A 150 -9.85 -4.85 -25.17
N MET A 151 -9.39 -5.31 -23.99
CA MET A 151 -7.97 -5.66 -23.78
C MET A 151 -7.52 -6.78 -24.74
N PHE A 152 -8.37 -7.77 -24.99
CA PHE A 152 -8.11 -8.83 -25.95
C PHE A 152 -8.00 -8.27 -27.38
N TYR A 153 -8.92 -7.42 -27.83
CA TYR A 153 -8.85 -6.78 -29.15
C TYR A 153 -7.59 -5.93 -29.31
N ARG A 154 -7.24 -5.13 -28.30
CA ARG A 154 -6.02 -4.30 -28.32
C ARG A 154 -4.76 -5.13 -28.47
N SER A 155 -4.69 -6.30 -27.84
CA SER A 155 -3.55 -7.22 -27.95
C SER A 155 -3.33 -7.78 -29.37
N PHE A 156 -4.37 -7.83 -30.20
CA PHE A 156 -4.27 -8.21 -31.61
C PHE A 156 -3.88 -7.04 -32.52
N THR A 157 -4.36 -5.82 -32.21
CA THR A 157 -4.08 -4.64 -33.03
C THR A 157 -2.71 -4.01 -32.75
N GLU A 158 -2.15 -4.18 -31.55
CA GLU A 158 -0.80 -3.69 -31.20
C GLU A 158 0.32 -4.67 -31.59
N ALA A 159 -0.02 -5.86 -32.11
CA ALA A 159 0.91 -6.89 -32.59
C ALA A 159 1.09 -6.93 -34.12
N LEU A 160 0.52 -5.94 -34.84
CA LEU A 160 0.65 -5.70 -36.28
C LEU A 160 1.36 -4.37 -36.53
#